data_AF-A0A751C312-F1
#
_entry.id   AF-A0A751C312-F1
#
_cell.length_a   1.000
_cell.length_b   1.000
_cell.length_c   1.000
_cell.angle_alpha   90.00
_cell.angle_beta   90.00
_cell.angle_gamma   90.00
#
_symmetry.space_group_name_H-M   'P 1'
#
loop_
_entity.id
_entity.type
_entity.pdbx_description
1 polymer ?
#
loop_
_entity_poly.entity_id
_entity_poly.type
_entity_poly.pdbx_seq_one_letter_code
_entity_poly.pdbx_strand_id
1 'polypeptide(L)'
;MNDDRMTVVPDFLGELDAGVFMNKIAAALNTVGLGVLNNGNKGKVVLTFDFERMGNSVEEKRVKIKHKLQYSTPTPRGKASEEDTTETPMWVNKGGKLTILLPTVQN
;
A
#
# COMPACT_ATOMS: atom_id res chain seq x y z
N MET A 1 -11.72 20.48 6.67
CA MET A 1 -10.34 20.18 6.25
C MET A 1 -10.19 20.68 4.83
N ASN A 2 -9.12 21.41 4.49
CA ASN A 2 -8.88 21.77 3.09
C ASN A 2 -8.37 20.53 2.35
N ASP A 3 -9.10 20.12 1.32
CA ASP A 3 -8.89 18.87 0.56
C ASP A 3 -7.48 18.80 -0.06
N ASP A 4 -6.92 19.96 -0.42
CA ASP A 4 -5.58 20.08 -1.04
C ASP A 4 -4.43 19.48 -0.20
N ARG A 5 -4.63 19.35 1.11
CA ARG A 5 -3.64 18.82 2.07
C ARG A 5 -3.77 17.31 2.30
N MET A 6 -4.77 16.66 1.71
CA MET A 6 -4.93 15.22 1.82
C MET A 6 -4.06 14.48 0.79
N THR A 7 -3.59 13.30 1.18
CA THR A 7 -2.95 12.36 0.25
C THR A 7 -3.99 11.84 -0.73
N VAL A 8 -3.69 11.92 -2.03
CA VAL A 8 -4.54 11.36 -3.07
C VAL A 8 -4.30 9.85 -3.11
N VAL A 9 -5.26 9.07 -2.60
CA VAL A 9 -5.09 7.62 -2.40
C VAL A 9 -4.75 6.84 -3.70
N PRO A 10 -5.41 7.11 -4.86
CA PRO A 10 -5.04 6.46 -6.11
C PRO A 10 -3.57 6.70 -6.50
N ASP A 11 -3.09 7.94 -6.41
CA ASP A 11 -1.71 8.30 -6.71
C ASP A 11 -0.75 7.62 -5.74
N PHE A 12 -1.05 7.70 -4.43
CA PHE A 12 -0.26 7.03 -3.39
C PHE A 12 -0.08 5.55 -3.69
N LEU A 13 -1.17 4.80 -3.90
CA LEU A 13 -1.11 3.36 -4.20
C LEU A 13 -0.43 3.07 -5.55
N GLY A 14 -0.59 3.96 -6.54
CA GLY A 14 0.01 3.83 -7.87
C GLY A 14 1.51 4.11 -7.90
N GLU A 15 2.05 4.79 -6.89
CA GLU A 15 3.47 5.07 -6.75
C GLU A 15 4.22 3.98 -5.97
N LEU A 16 3.52 3.19 -5.13
CA LEU A 16 4.13 2.12 -4.33
C LEU A 16 4.72 1.02 -5.20
N ASP A 17 5.96 0.63 -4.90
CA ASP A 17 6.70 -0.39 -5.67
C ASP A 17 6.75 -0.07 -7.18
N ALA A 18 6.93 1.21 -7.52
CA ALA A 18 6.86 1.72 -8.91
C ALA A 18 5.56 1.33 -9.64
N GLY A 19 4.45 1.26 -8.89
CA GLY A 19 3.12 0.89 -9.38
C GLY A 19 2.84 -0.61 -9.43
N VAL A 20 3.83 -1.46 -9.13
CA VAL A 20 3.63 -2.92 -9.08
C VAL A 20 2.71 -3.32 -7.93
N PHE A 21 2.74 -2.59 -6.81
CA PHE A 21 1.91 -2.90 -5.64
C PHE A 21 0.42 -2.85 -5.97
N MET A 22 -0.04 -1.87 -6.75
CA MET A 22 -1.44 -1.77 -7.18
C MET A 22 -1.87 -2.98 -8.01
N ASN A 23 -1.00 -3.47 -8.90
CA ASN A 23 -1.25 -4.67 -9.70
C ASN A 23 -1.35 -5.93 -8.81
N LYS A 24 -0.49 -6.05 -7.80
CA LYS A 24 -0.51 -7.15 -6.83
C LYS A 24 -1.82 -7.16 -6.03
N ILE A 25 -2.29 -5.99 -5.57
CA ILE A 25 -3.59 -5.86 -4.88
C ILE A 25 -4.73 -6.36 -5.78
N ALA A 26 -4.76 -5.91 -7.05
CA ALA A 26 -5.80 -6.32 -8.00
C ALA A 26 -5.80 -7.86 -8.21
N ALA A 27 -4.62 -8.45 -8.38
CA ALA A 27 -4.47 -9.90 -8.52
C ALA A 27 -4.93 -10.67 -7.26
N ALA A 28 -4.58 -10.19 -6.07
CA ALA A 28 -4.99 -10.78 -4.80
C ALA A 28 -6.52 -10.73 -4.61
N LEU A 29 -7.14 -9.58 -4.90
CA LEU A 29 -8.60 -9.43 -4.84
C LEU A 29 -9.31 -10.40 -5.79
N ASN A 30 -8.84 -10.53 -7.04
CA ASN A 30 -9.38 -11.47 -8.02
C ASN A 30 -9.24 -12.92 -7.55
N THR A 31 -8.05 -13.29 -7.07
CA THR A 31 -7.74 -14.64 -6.62
C THR A 31 -8.59 -15.05 -5.42
N VAL A 32 -8.70 -14.17 -4.42
CA VAL A 32 -9.50 -14.42 -3.23
C VAL A 32 -10.99 -14.49 -3.59
N GLY A 33 -11.49 -13.56 -4.40
CA GLY A 33 -12.89 -13.55 -4.84
C GLY A 33 -13.30 -14.83 -5.56
N LEU A 34 -12.47 -15.27 -6.52
CA LEU A 34 -12.71 -16.52 -7.25
C LEU A 34 -12.65 -17.75 -6.33
N GLY A 35 -11.66 -17.79 -5.43
CA GLY A 35 -11.53 -18.90 -4.49
C GLY A 35 -12.73 -19.02 -3.55
N VAL A 36 -13.26 -17.89 -3.05
CA VAL A 36 -14.46 -17.86 -2.21
C VAL A 36 -15.67 -18.41 -2.96
N LEU A 37 -15.89 -17.95 -4.20
CA LEU A 37 -17.01 -18.42 -5.04
C LEU A 37 -16.92 -19.94 -5.29
N ASN A 38 -15.73 -20.44 -5.61
CA ASN A 38 -15.56 -21.83 -6.04
C ASN A 38 -15.50 -22.84 -4.87
N ASN A 39 -15.14 -22.40 -3.67
CA ASN A 39 -14.89 -23.31 -2.53
C ASN A 39 -15.80 -23.05 -1.32
N GLY A 40 -16.68 -22.04 -1.37
CA GLY A 40 -17.71 -21.77 -0.36
C GLY A 40 -17.22 -21.30 1.01
N ASN A 41 -15.90 -21.22 1.21
CA ASN A 41 -15.27 -20.84 2.46
C ASN A 41 -14.84 -19.36 2.45
N LYS A 42 -14.47 -18.83 3.62
CA LYS A 42 -14.06 -17.42 3.76
C LYS A 42 -12.67 -17.17 3.17
N GLY A 43 -12.51 -16.04 2.51
CA GLY A 43 -11.23 -15.48 2.07
C GLY A 43 -10.87 -14.22 2.85
N LYS A 44 -9.61 -13.78 2.76
CA LYS A 44 -9.12 -12.57 3.43
C LYS A 44 -8.03 -11.89 2.60
N VAL A 45 -8.07 -10.57 2.51
CA VAL A 45 -6.99 -9.72 2.02
C VAL A 45 -6.68 -8.69 3.10
N VAL A 46 -5.40 -8.45 3.38
CA VAL A 46 -4.92 -7.48 4.37
C VAL A 46 -3.82 -6.65 3.73
N LEU A 47 -3.96 -5.33 3.82
CA LEU A 47 -2.91 -4.36 3.51
C LEU A 47 -2.44 -3.74 4.83
N THR A 48 -1.13 -3.79 5.07
CA THR A 48 -0.50 -3.14 6.22
C THR A 48 0.51 -2.12 5.71
N PHE A 49 0.52 -0.94 6.32
CA PHE A 49 1.47 0.13 6.02
C PHE A 49 2.19 0.53 7.32
N ASP A 50 3.46 0.19 7.42
CA ASP A 50 4.32 0.56 8.54
C ASP A 50 5.18 1.76 8.14
N PHE A 51 5.18 2.80 8.98
CA PHE A 51 5.89 4.06 8.72
C PHE A 51 7.13 4.16 9.60
N GLU A 52 8.26 4.42 8.97
CA GLU A 52 9.54 4.69 9.63
C GLU A 52 10.10 6.02 9.10
N ARG A 53 10.69 6.84 9.97
CA ARG A 53 11.40 8.05 9.49
C ARG A 53 12.65 7.63 8.72
N MET A 54 12.90 8.31 7.60
CA MET A 54 14.19 8.20 6.92
C MET A 54 15.09 9.28 7.49
N GLY A 55 16.10 8.87 8.24
CA GLY A 55 17.07 9.78 8.86
C GLY A 55 16.75 10.15 10.31
N ASN A 56 17.80 10.56 11.02
CA ASN A 56 17.74 10.92 12.43
C ASN A 56 17.34 12.40 12.63
N SER A 57 17.44 13.23 11.58
CA SER A 57 17.10 14.66 11.62
C SER A 57 15.63 14.90 11.25
N VAL A 58 15.00 15.89 11.87
CA VAL A 58 13.63 16.34 11.56
C VAL A 58 13.58 17.13 10.24
N GLU A 59 14.74 17.57 9.74
CA GLU A 59 14.87 18.27 8.47
C GLU A 59 14.67 17.33 7.27
N GLU A 60 14.98 16.03 7.42
CA GLU A 60 14.66 15.03 6.42
C GLU A 60 13.16 14.70 6.49
N LYS A 61 12.38 15.38 5.66
CA LYS A 61 10.91 15.23 5.57
C LYS A 61 10.51 14.00 4.76
N ARG A 62 11.15 12.86 5.02
CA ARG A 62 10.90 11.59 4.33
C ARG A 62 10.54 10.50 5.31
N VAL A 63 9.64 9.63 4.85
CA VAL A 63 9.28 8.39 5.53
C VAL A 63 9.51 7.23 4.60
N LYS A 64 9.98 6.13 5.17
CA LYS A 64 9.97 4.82 4.54
C LYS A 64 8.64 4.18 4.91
N ILE A 65 7.89 3.78 3.89
CA ILE A 65 6.62 3.09 4.07
C ILE A 65 6.84 1.65 3.65
N LYS A 66 6.88 0.74 4.63
CA LYS A 66 6.86 -0.69 4.38
C LYS A 66 5.40 -1.07 4.15
N HIS A 67 5.09 -1.51 2.94
CA HIS A 67 3.75 -1.96 2.56
C HIS A 67 3.74 -3.46 2.39
N LYS A 68 2.74 -4.07 3.01
CA LYS A 68 2.60 -5.51 3.08
C LYS A 68 1.23 -5.91 2.58
N LEU A 69 1.21 -6.80 1.60
CA LEU A 69 0.03 -7.48 1.11
C LEU A 69 0.04 -8.90 1.65
N GLN A 70 -0.98 -9.26 2.42
CA GLN A 70 -1.25 -10.64 2.83
C GLN A 70 -2.62 -11.04 2.34
N TYR A 71 -2.74 -12.25 1.78
CA TYR A 71 -4.05 -12.78 1.48
C TYR A 71 -4.14 -14.28 1.69
N SER A 72 -5.35 -14.75 1.98
CA SER A 72 -5.67 -16.17 2.10
C SER A 72 -6.91 -16.50 1.29
N THR A 73 -6.77 -17.51 0.45
CA THR A 73 -7.80 -17.98 -0.48
C THR A 73 -8.22 -19.38 -0.10
N PRO A 74 -9.52 -19.66 0.07
CA PRO A 74 -9.98 -21.01 0.33
C PRO A 74 -9.74 -21.92 -0.88
N THR A 75 -9.48 -23.20 -0.62
CA THR A 75 -9.32 -24.26 -1.61
C THR A 75 -10.25 -25.43 -1.25
N PRO A 76 -10.44 -26.46 -2.12
CA PRO A 76 -11.34 -27.56 -1.82
C PRO A 76 -10.98 -28.32 -0.53
N ARG A 77 -9.70 -28.27 -0.12
CA ARG A 77 -9.18 -28.99 1.05
C ARG A 77 -8.40 -28.09 2.01
N GLY A 78 -8.77 -26.82 2.12
CA GLY A 78 -8.15 -25.91 3.09
C GLY A 78 -8.04 -24.47 2.59
N LYS A 79 -6.84 -23.90 2.70
CA LYS A 79 -6.53 -22.54 2.25
C LYS A 79 -5.12 -22.46 1.67
N ALA A 80 -4.95 -21.60 0.67
CA ALA A 80 -3.65 -21.09 0.23
C ALA A 80 -3.45 -19.69 0.81
N SER A 81 -2.21 -19.30 1.07
CA SER A 81 -1.87 -17.96 1.55
C SER A 81 -0.60 -17.45 0.91
N GLU A 82 -0.59 -16.15 0.65
CA GLU A 82 0.57 -15.44 0.13
C GLU A 82 0.80 -14.16 0.93
N GLU A 83 2.07 -13.79 1.05
CA GLU A 83 2.54 -12.61 1.74
C GLU A 83 3.66 -11.99 0.90
N ASP A 84 3.51 -10.70 0.61
CA ASP A 84 4.52 -9.89 -0.07
C ASP A 84 4.75 -8.61 0.74
N THR A 85 6.01 -8.24 0.91
CA THR A 85 6.41 -7.04 1.65
C THR A 85 7.47 -6.30 0.89
N THR A 86 7.18 -5.04 0.59
CA THR A 86 8.05 -4.13 -0.15
C THR A 86 8.08 -2.79 0.58
N GLU A 87 8.99 -1.90 0.20
CA GLU A 87 9.10 -0.59 0.83
C GLU A 87 9.27 0.51 -0.20
N THR A 88 8.69 1.67 0.08
CA THR A 88 8.79 2.84 -0.81
C THR A 88 9.05 4.08 0.03
N PRO A 89 10.11 4.85 -0.27
CA PRO A 89 10.36 6.12 0.41
C PRO A 89 9.45 7.21 -0.16
N MET A 90 8.81 7.99 0.70
CA MET A 90 7.93 9.10 0.30
C MET A 90 8.24 10.38 1.06
N TRP A 91 7.95 11.51 0.43
CA TRP A 91 8.04 12.83 1.05
C TRP A 91 6.78 13.14 1.86
N VAL A 92 6.98 13.80 3.00
CA VAL A 92 5.91 14.31 3.85
C VAL A 92 5.81 15.82 3.67
N ASN A 93 4.77 16.25 2.98
CA ASN A 93 4.55 17.65 2.65
C ASN A 93 3.75 18.39 3.73
N LYS A 94 3.44 19.67 3.48
CA LYS A 94 2.64 20.49 4.39
C LYS A 94 1.30 19.81 4.68
N GLY A 95 0.99 19.62 5.96
CA GLY A 95 -0.23 18.95 6.40
C GLY A 95 -0.17 17.41 6.38
N GLY A 96 1.01 16.81 6.12
CA GLY A 96 1.18 15.36 6.15
C GLY A 96 0.91 14.66 4.81
N LYS A 97 0.66 15.42 3.74
CA LYS A 97 0.41 14.87 2.39
C LYS A 97 1.63 14.10 1.88
N LEU A 98 1.42 12.86 1.45
CA LEU A 98 2.46 11.99 0.92
C LEU A 98 2.59 12.14 -0.59
N THR A 99 3.82 12.17 -1.10
CA THR A 99 4.15 12.15 -2.54
C THR A 99 5.45 11.40 -2.79
N ILE A 100 5.59 10.71 -3.93
CA ILE A 100 6.88 10.12 -4.34
C ILE A 100 7.90 11.19 -4.76
N LEU A 101 7.42 12.28 -5.38
CA LEU A 101 8.26 13.37 -5.86
C LEU A 101 8.50 14.40 -4.76
N LEU A 102 9.68 15.03 -4.82
CA LEU A 102 9.99 16.20 -3.99
C LEU A 102 8.93 17.28 -4.26
N PRO A 103 8.33 17.90 -3.24
CA PRO A 103 7.46 19.05 -3.46
C PRO A 103 8.22 20.13 -4.22
N THR A 104 7.71 20.51 -5.39
CA THR A 104 8.12 21.76 -6.02
C THR A 104 7.74 22.89 -5.07
N VAL A 105 8.70 23.76 -4.78
CA VAL A 105 8.46 24.94 -3.94
C VAL A 105 7.42 25.79 -4.67
N GLN A 106 6.16 25.75 -4.23
CA GLN A 106 5.20 26.77 -4.62
C GLN A 106 5.51 27.98 -3.75
N ASN A 107 6.07 29.01 -4.39
CA ASN A 107 6.41 30.31 -3.80
C ASN A 107 5.26 30.90 -2.98
#